data_AF-V5TJM4-F1
#
_entry.id   AF-V5TJM4-F1
#
_cell.length_a   1.000
_cell.length_b   1.000
_cell.length_c   1.000
_cell.angle_alpha   90.00
_cell.angle_beta   90.00
_cell.angle_gamma   90.00
#
_symmetry.space_group_name_H-M   'P 1'
#
loop_
_entity.id
_entity.type
_entity.pdbx_description
1 polymer ?
#
loop_
_entity_poly.entity_id
_entity_poly.type
_entity_poly.pdbx_seq_one_letter_code
_entity_poly.pdbx_strand_id
1 'polypeptide(L)'
;MDKPEPVDDWPHRPFSPTEASALLEDIDGAVAVWVMHHDNDVRSAVVLDDAPEDAVIDIVVETEAAFEMYSYTSGVWMDYGTQRKDDPDAPSMAGTLDSYDVLAGESDIA
;
A
#
# COMPACT_ATOMS: atom_id res chain seq x y z
N MET A 1 6.14 -9.23 -14.37
CA MET A 1 5.89 -7.97 -13.67
C MET A 1 6.25 -6.85 -14.61
N ASP A 2 5.26 -6.03 -14.93
CA ASP A 2 5.48 -4.76 -15.61
C ASP A 2 6.30 -3.82 -14.72
N LYS A 3 6.89 -2.80 -15.34
CA LYS A 3 7.67 -1.80 -14.61
C LYS A 3 6.69 -0.94 -13.79
N PRO A 4 7.01 -0.59 -12.54
CA PRO A 4 6.12 0.25 -11.76
C PRO A 4 5.93 1.62 -12.41
N GLU A 5 4.71 2.15 -12.32
CA GLU A 5 4.28 3.41 -12.92
C GLU A 5 3.95 4.45 -11.85
N PRO A 6 4.19 5.75 -12.08
CA PRO A 6 3.85 6.76 -11.10
C PRO A 6 2.32 6.91 -10.95
N VAL A 7 1.86 7.13 -9.72
CA VAL A 7 0.47 7.45 -9.41
C VAL A 7 0.29 8.96 -9.39
N ASP A 8 -0.29 9.52 -10.45
CA ASP A 8 -0.42 10.98 -10.62
C ASP A 8 -1.47 11.62 -9.69
N ASP A 9 -2.49 10.86 -9.28
CA ASP A 9 -3.60 11.35 -8.46
C ASP A 9 -3.31 11.37 -6.94
N TRP A 10 -2.18 10.81 -6.52
CA TRP A 10 -1.79 10.71 -5.11
C TRP A 10 -0.87 11.86 -4.69
N PRO A 11 -0.85 12.24 -3.40
CA PRO A 11 -0.03 13.35 -2.94
C PRO A 11 1.46 13.10 -3.18
N HIS A 12 2.22 14.14 -3.51
CA HIS A 12 3.70 14.09 -3.60
C HIS A 12 4.38 14.05 -2.22
N ARG A 13 3.82 13.28 -1.30
CA ARG A 13 4.32 12.99 0.04
C ARG A 13 3.75 11.63 0.50
N PRO A 14 4.37 10.99 1.51
CA PRO A 14 3.76 9.83 2.15
C PRO A 14 2.41 10.21 2.75
N PHE A 15 1.54 9.20 2.83
CA PHE A 15 0.28 9.33 3.54
C PHE A 15 0.51 9.27 5.05
N SER A 16 -0.30 9.99 5.80
CA SER A 16 -0.52 9.65 7.21
C SER A 16 -1.40 8.40 7.31
N PRO A 17 -1.38 7.67 8.44
CA PRO A 17 -2.27 6.53 8.64
C PRO A 17 -3.76 6.88 8.48
N THR A 18 -4.16 8.09 8.86
CA THR A 18 -5.53 8.56 8.67
C THR A 18 -5.89 8.76 7.20
N GLU A 19 -4.97 9.24 6.38
CA GLU A 19 -5.22 9.38 4.94
C GLU A 19 -5.17 8.03 4.23
N ALA A 20 -4.24 7.14 4.61
CA ALA A 20 -4.17 5.80 4.06
C ALA A 20 -5.43 4.99 4.38
N SER A 21 -5.98 5.11 5.60
CA SER A 21 -7.26 4.46 5.94
C SER A 21 -8.44 5.00 5.13
N ALA A 22 -8.44 6.28 4.74
CA ALA A 22 -9.49 6.86 3.90
C ALA A 22 -9.52 6.26 2.48
N LEU A 23 -8.42 5.64 2.02
CA LEU A 23 -8.38 4.94 0.72
C LEU A 23 -9.42 3.82 0.62
N LEU A 24 -9.84 3.25 1.76
CA LEU A 24 -10.91 2.25 1.80
C LEU A 24 -12.23 2.80 1.24
N GLU A 25 -12.52 4.09 1.46
CA GLU A 25 -13.74 4.74 0.99
C GLU A 25 -13.54 5.43 -0.37
N ASP A 26 -12.33 5.89 -0.67
CA ASP A 26 -11.99 6.54 -1.94
C ASP A 26 -11.86 5.56 -3.12
N ILE A 27 -11.45 4.31 -2.88
CA ILE A 27 -11.26 3.30 -3.91
C ILE A 27 -12.50 2.38 -3.99
N ASP A 28 -13.15 2.39 -5.15
CA ASP A 28 -14.34 1.56 -5.39
C ASP A 28 -14.00 0.07 -5.29
N GLY A 29 -14.75 -0.66 -4.46
CA GLY A 29 -14.54 -2.09 -4.24
C GLY A 29 -13.37 -2.46 -3.33
N ALA A 30 -12.74 -1.48 -2.66
CA ALA A 30 -11.78 -1.75 -1.59
C ALA A 30 -12.47 -2.39 -0.38
N VAL A 31 -11.87 -3.47 0.14
CA VAL A 31 -12.35 -4.22 1.30
C VAL A 31 -11.40 -4.09 2.50
N ALA A 32 -10.12 -3.90 2.24
CA ALA A 32 -9.12 -3.64 3.26
C ALA A 32 -7.97 -2.78 2.72
N VAL A 33 -7.37 -1.98 3.60
CA VAL A 33 -6.13 -1.26 3.34
C VAL A 33 -5.08 -1.79 4.28
N TRP A 34 -4.00 -2.28 3.70
CA TRP A 34 -2.85 -2.85 4.38
C TRP A 34 -1.68 -1.91 4.31
N VAL A 35 -0.94 -1.78 5.41
CA VAL A 35 0.26 -0.93 5.45
C VAL A 35 1.42 -1.68 6.08
N MET A 36 2.61 -1.45 5.55
CA MET A 36 3.83 -1.91 6.21
C MET A 36 4.34 -0.79 7.12
N HIS A 37 4.43 -1.08 8.42
CA HIS A 37 5.10 -0.21 9.38
C HIS A 37 6.60 -0.41 9.27
N HIS A 38 7.26 0.49 8.54
CA HIS A 38 8.71 0.51 8.46
C HIS A 38 9.35 1.05 9.73
N ASP A 39 10.43 0.41 10.18
CA ASP A 39 11.30 0.99 11.19
C ASP A 39 11.83 2.36 10.73
N ASN A 40 12.05 3.25 11.70
CA ASN A 40 12.41 4.65 11.44
C ASN A 40 13.69 4.80 10.60
N ASP A 41 14.63 3.86 10.70
CA ASP A 41 15.86 3.81 9.90
C ASP A 41 15.60 3.61 8.40
N VAL A 42 14.71 2.67 8.04
CA VAL A 42 14.36 2.39 6.62
C VAL A 42 13.61 3.58 6.04
N ARG A 43 12.69 4.14 6.82
CA ARG A 43 11.87 5.25 6.41
C ARG A 43 12.68 6.53 6.21
N SER A 44 13.62 6.84 7.09
CA SER A 44 14.47 8.04 6.96
C SER A 44 15.34 8.03 5.69
N ALA A 45 15.56 6.88 5.07
CA ALA A 45 16.29 6.77 3.80
C ALA A 45 15.43 7.10 2.58
N VAL A 46 14.11 6.97 2.69
CA VAL A 46 13.15 7.08 1.56
C VAL A 46 12.33 8.36 1.65
N VAL A 47 12.11 8.85 2.86
CA VAL A 47 11.20 9.94 3.15
C VAL A 47 11.96 11.23 3.39
N LEU A 48 11.43 12.35 2.88
CA LEU A 48 11.94 13.68 3.15
C LEU A 48 11.83 13.99 4.66
N ASP A 49 12.79 14.76 5.19
CA ASP A 49 12.99 15.09 6.62
C ASP A 49 11.75 15.63 7.36
N ASP A 50 10.71 16.06 6.62
CA ASP A 50 9.49 16.70 7.14
C ASP A 50 8.27 15.76 7.25
N ALA A 51 8.40 14.46 6.94
CA ALA A 51 7.26 13.56 7.02
C ALA A 51 6.88 13.15 8.47
N PRO A 52 5.60 12.88 8.73
CA PRO A 52 5.11 12.42 10.03
C PRO A 52 5.88 11.21 10.55
N GLU A 53 5.99 11.03 11.88
CA GLU A 53 6.69 9.90 12.51
C GLU A 53 6.02 8.53 12.32
N ASP A 54 4.79 8.55 11.81
CA ASP A 54 3.94 7.42 11.47
C ASP A 54 3.59 7.37 9.97
N ALA A 55 4.31 8.13 9.14
CA ALA A 55 4.14 8.16 7.69
C ALA A 55 4.16 6.77 7.06
N VAL A 56 3.13 6.48 6.27
CA VAL A 56 2.95 5.25 5.52
C VAL A 56 3.54 5.41 4.12
N ILE A 57 4.47 4.50 3.78
CA ILE A 57 5.16 4.49 2.48
C ILE A 57 4.91 3.23 1.66
N ASP A 58 4.35 2.17 2.25
CA ASP A 58 3.94 0.96 1.52
C ASP A 58 2.49 0.67 1.84
N ILE A 59 1.66 0.62 0.81
CA ILE A 59 0.21 0.45 0.89
C ILE A 59 -0.18 -0.67 -0.06
N VAL A 60 -0.95 -1.63 0.44
CA VAL A 60 -1.66 -2.59 -0.40
C VAL A 60 -3.16 -2.36 -0.21
N VAL A 61 -3.84 -2.03 -1.30
CA VAL A 61 -5.29 -1.92 -1.32
C VAL A 61 -5.82 -3.28 -1.76
N GLU A 62 -6.54 -3.93 -0.86
CA GLU A 62 -7.23 -5.17 -1.17
C GLU A 62 -8.63 -4.84 -1.65
N THR A 63 -8.97 -5.34 -2.84
CA THR A 63 -10.33 -5.33 -3.39
C THR A 63 -10.93 -6.72 -3.35
N GLU A 64 -12.21 -6.84 -3.68
CA GLU A 64 -12.86 -8.16 -3.81
C GLU A 64 -12.14 -9.08 -4.81
N ALA A 65 -11.52 -8.49 -5.85
CA ALA A 65 -10.93 -9.24 -6.96
C ALA A 65 -9.40 -9.32 -6.92
N ALA A 66 -8.71 -8.42 -6.22
CA ALA A 66 -7.27 -8.28 -6.35
C ALA A 66 -6.59 -7.56 -5.18
N PHE A 67 -5.27 -7.51 -5.24
CA PHE A 67 -4.41 -6.68 -4.40
C PHE A 67 -3.67 -5.68 -5.28
N GLU A 68 -3.86 -4.39 -5.03
CA GLU A 68 -3.20 -3.29 -5.71
C GLU A 68 -2.07 -2.77 -4.81
N MET A 69 -0.84 -2.73 -5.33
CA MET A 69 0.36 -2.51 -4.53
C MET A 69 1.00 -1.17 -4.86
N TYR A 70 1.19 -0.33 -3.84
CA TYR A 70 1.73 1.01 -3.98
C TYR A 70 2.87 1.26 -3.00
N SER A 71 3.93 1.91 -3.48
CA SER A 71 5.05 2.32 -2.64
C SER A 71 5.46 3.76 -2.93
N TYR A 72 5.76 4.52 -1.88
CA TYR A 72 6.29 5.87 -1.97
C TYR A 72 7.82 5.80 -1.98
N THR A 73 8.42 6.19 -3.10
CA THR A 73 9.87 6.20 -3.27
C THR A 73 10.31 7.42 -4.05
N SER A 74 11.45 7.99 -3.68
CA SER A 74 12.09 9.10 -4.41
C SER A 74 11.17 10.32 -4.64
N GLY A 75 10.22 10.57 -3.73
CA GLY A 75 9.31 11.72 -3.82
C GLY A 75 7.98 11.46 -4.55
N VAL A 76 7.73 10.24 -5.01
CA VAL A 76 6.55 9.88 -5.81
C VAL A 76 5.96 8.54 -5.37
N TRP A 77 4.65 8.41 -5.51
CA TRP A 77 3.96 7.12 -5.39
C TRP A 77 4.11 6.32 -6.67
N MET A 78 4.42 5.05 -6.51
CA MET A 78 4.62 4.09 -7.59
C MET A 78 3.61 2.96 -7.44
N ASP A 79 2.85 2.69 -8.49
CA ASP A 79 2.00 1.52 -8.67
C ASP A 79 2.86 0.34 -9.16
N TYR A 80 2.94 -0.71 -8.35
CA TYR A 80 3.67 -1.95 -8.65
C TYR A 80 2.81 -3.00 -9.36
N GLY A 81 1.58 -2.62 -9.71
CA GLY A 81 0.60 -3.41 -10.40
C GLY A 81 -0.35 -4.14 -9.46
N THR A 82 -1.26 -4.87 -10.10
CA THR A 82 -2.36 -5.56 -9.45
C THR A 82 -2.14 -7.07 -9.50
N GLN A 83 -2.26 -7.75 -8.35
CA GLN A 83 -2.30 -9.20 -8.28
C GLN A 83 -3.74 -9.68 -8.10
N ARG A 84 -4.27 -10.38 -9.10
CA ARG A 84 -5.63 -10.93 -9.06
C ARG A 84 -5.71 -12.15 -8.13
N LYS A 85 -6.77 -12.21 -7.32
CA LYS A 85 -7.06 -13.32 -6.40
C LYS A 85 -7.47 -14.60 -7.15
N ASP A 86 -8.05 -14.46 -8.33
CA ASP A 86 -8.51 -15.59 -9.15
C ASP A 86 -7.45 -16.13 -10.13
N ASP A 87 -6.23 -15.58 -10.11
CA ASP A 87 -5.13 -16.06 -10.94
C ASP A 87 -4.48 -17.30 -10.29
N PRO A 88 -4.62 -18.50 -10.88
CA PRO A 88 -4.07 -19.73 -10.31
C PRO A 88 -2.54 -19.83 -10.43
N ASP A 89 -1.92 -19.01 -11.28
CA ASP A 89 -0.47 -18.97 -11.49
C ASP A 89 0.20 -17.89 -10.62
N ALA A 90 -0.58 -17.01 -9.99
CA ALA A 90 -0.08 -16.01 -9.05
C ALA A 90 0.25 -16.63 -7.68
N PRO A 91 1.39 -16.26 -7.06
CA PRO A 91 1.67 -16.66 -5.69
C PRO A 91 0.66 -16.05 -4.72
N SER A 92 0.44 -16.67 -3.57
CA SER A 92 -0.45 -16.12 -2.53
C SER A 92 0.13 -14.85 -1.90
N MET A 93 -0.68 -13.78 -1.80
CA MET A 93 -0.32 -12.56 -1.06
C MET A 93 -0.20 -12.76 0.45
N ALA A 94 -0.79 -13.81 1.03
CA ALA A 94 -0.79 -13.99 2.48
C ALA A 94 0.63 -14.01 3.07
N GLY A 95 1.60 -14.59 2.35
CA GLY A 95 3.00 -14.59 2.79
C GLY A 95 3.68 -13.22 2.69
N THR A 96 3.25 -12.38 1.76
CA THR A 96 3.74 -10.99 1.63
C THR A 96 3.11 -10.10 2.69
N LEU A 97 1.83 -10.28 2.96
CA LEU A 97 1.04 -9.50 3.92
C LEU A 97 1.27 -9.90 5.38
N ASP A 98 1.98 -11.00 5.66
CA ASP A 98 2.40 -11.39 7.02
C ASP A 98 3.19 -10.28 7.76
N SER A 99 3.89 -9.43 6.99
CA SER A 99 4.63 -8.26 7.52
C SER A 99 3.85 -6.94 7.39
N TYR A 100 2.58 -6.99 7.04
CA TYR A 100 1.68 -5.84 6.93
C TYR A 100 0.60 -5.93 8.01
N ASP A 101 0.11 -4.77 8.43
CA ASP A 101 -1.05 -4.67 9.30
C ASP A 101 -2.25 -4.12 8.51
N VAL A 102 -3.45 -4.65 8.79
CA VAL A 102 -4.70 -4.06 8.29
C VAL A 102 -4.92 -2.74 9.01
N LEU A 103 -4.83 -1.65 8.26
CA LEU A 103 -5.06 -0.31 8.78
C LEU A 103 -6.54 0.08 8.78
N ALA A 104 -7.29 -0.39 7.77
CA ALA A 104 -8.73 -0.15 7.64
C ALA A 104 -9.41 -1.31 6.92
N GLY A 105 -10.69 -1.52 7.23
CA GLY A 105 -11.51 -2.57 6.63
C GLY A 105 -11.32 -3.94 7.30
N GLU A 106 -11.79 -4.99 6.63
CA GLU A 106 -11.73 -6.37 7.11
C GLU A 106 -11.22 -7.25 5.96
N SER A 107 -10.16 -8.03 6.22
CA SER A 107 -9.63 -8.98 5.26
C SER A 107 -9.80 -10.41 5.76
N ASP A 108 -10.21 -11.31 4.87
CA ASP A 108 -10.30 -12.75 5.13
C ASP A 108 -8.93 -13.44 5.26
N ILE A 109 -7.83 -12.73 4.95
CA ILE A 109 -6.46 -13.27 5.01
C ILE A 109 -5.56 -12.58 6.04
N ALA A 110 -6.15 -11.75 6.92
CA ALA A 110 -5.49 -11.13 8.08
C ALA A 110 -5.50 -12.02 9.33
#